data_AF-A0A832X116-F1
#
_entry.id   AF-A0A832X116-F1
#
_cell.length_a   1.000
_cell.length_b   1.000
_cell.length_c   1.000
_cell.angle_alpha   90.00
_cell.angle_beta   90.00
_cell.angle_gamma   90.00
#
_symmetry.space_group_name_H-M   'P 1'
#
loop_
_entity.id
_entity.type
_entity.pdbx_description
1 polymer ?
#
loop_
_entity_poly.entity_id
_entity_poly.type
_entity_poly.pdbx_seq_one_letter_code
_entity_poly.pdbx_strand_id
1 'polypeptide(L)'
;MRIWDISPEKMCRQHLLGEHRELHALWSIITNNKKAYAHHPETMRWRGKLKALYLRHEALVEEMTKRGYKHHTPLDPALATGKTIQDEFVDSYEEQVRLLKERRCNCRV
;
A
#
# COMPACT_ATOMS: atom_id res chain seq x y z
N MET A 1 9.62 -1.50 4.27
CA MET A 1 8.31 -1.57 3.60
C MET A 1 7.52 -0.32 3.94
N ARG A 2 6.71 0.21 3.01
CA ARG A 2 5.88 1.38 3.28
C ARG A 2 4.61 1.35 2.44
N ILE A 3 3.47 1.61 3.07
CA ILE A 3 2.19 1.81 2.41
C ILE A 3 1.72 3.21 2.77
N TRP A 4 1.54 4.08 1.78
CA TRP A 4 1.15 5.45 2.03
C TRP A 4 -0.36 5.54 2.28
N ASP A 5 -0.77 6.32 3.26
CA ASP A 5 -2.16 6.67 3.51
C ASP A 5 -2.59 7.90 2.67
N ILE A 6 -1.85 8.14 1.57
CA ILE A 6 -2.04 9.19 0.57
C ILE A 6 -2.81 8.63 -0.62
N SER A 7 -3.72 9.40 -1.22
CA SER A 7 -4.43 9.01 -2.44
C SER A 7 -3.44 8.67 -3.58
N PRO A 8 -3.60 7.53 -4.29
CA PRO A 8 -2.71 7.13 -5.38
C PRO A 8 -2.54 8.19 -6.48
N GLU A 9 -3.59 8.96 -6.78
CA GLU A 9 -3.59 10.04 -7.77
C GLU A 9 -2.59 11.16 -7.44
N LYS A 10 -2.26 11.32 -6.16
CA LYS A 10 -1.28 12.29 -5.68
C LYS A 10 0.14 11.76 -5.72
N MET A 11 0.34 10.45 -5.86
CA MET A 11 1.68 9.87 -5.88
C MET A 11 2.33 9.99 -7.25
N CYS A 12 3.62 10.29 -7.30
CA CYS A 12 4.40 10.20 -8.53
C CYS A 12 4.57 8.73 -8.97
N ARG A 13 5.10 8.50 -10.18
CA ARG A 13 5.35 7.14 -10.70
C ARG A 13 6.15 6.26 -9.73
N GLN A 14 7.23 6.78 -9.16
CA GLN A 14 8.10 6.01 -8.29
C GLN A 14 7.39 5.56 -7.01
N HIS A 15 6.64 6.46 -6.37
CA HIS A 15 5.89 6.12 -5.15
C HIS A 15 4.69 5.22 -5.43
N LEU A 16 3.96 5.43 -6.53
CA LEU A 16 2.85 4.56 -6.93
C LEU A 16 3.31 3.11 -7.17
N LEU A 17 4.34 2.93 -8.00
CA LEU A 17 4.86 1.60 -8.33
C LEU A 17 5.64 0.97 -7.15
N GLY A 18 6.33 1.80 -6.37
CA GLY A 18 7.02 1.37 -5.17
C GLY A 18 6.05 0.84 -4.12
N GLU A 19 4.96 1.56 -3.85
CA GLU A 19 3.93 1.12 -2.93
C GLU A 19 3.27 -0.18 -3.41
N HIS A 20 2.90 -0.28 -4.69
CA HIS A 20 2.34 -1.50 -5.26
C HIS A 20 3.23 -2.72 -4.99
N ARG A 21 4.54 -2.60 -5.21
CA ARG A 21 5.50 -3.68 -4.93
C ARG A 21 5.58 -4.02 -3.44
N GLU A 22 5.68 -3.03 -2.55
CA GLU A 22 5.76 -3.27 -1.10
C GLU A 22 4.44 -3.87 -0.57
N LEU A 23 3.31 -3.51 -1.15
CA LEU A 23 2.00 -4.08 -0.84
C LEU A 23 1.97 -5.57 -1.14
N HIS A 24 2.45 -6.00 -2.32
CA HIS A 24 2.58 -7.42 -2.67
C HIS A 24 3.45 -8.19 -1.67
N ALA A 25 4.53 -7.57 -1.19
CA ALA A 25 5.38 -8.17 -0.18
C ALA A 25 4.64 -8.33 1.16
N LEU A 26 3.89 -7.32 1.62
CA LEU A 26 3.07 -7.40 2.84
C LEU A 26 1.99 -8.48 2.73
N TRP A 27 1.26 -8.49 1.62
CA TRP A 27 0.25 -9.51 1.33
C TRP A 27 0.86 -10.90 1.45
N SER A 28 1.98 -11.15 0.77
CA SER A 28 2.68 -12.43 0.80
C SER A 28 3.17 -12.83 2.20
N ILE A 29 3.62 -11.88 3.03
CA ILE A 29 4.05 -12.15 4.40
C ILE A 29 2.85 -12.60 5.24
N ILE A 30 1.74 -11.89 5.16
CA ILE A 30 0.56 -12.14 5.99
C ILE A 30 -0.16 -13.43 5.55
N THR A 31 -0.42 -13.60 4.25
CA THR A 31 -1.18 -14.77 3.75
C THR A 31 -0.41 -16.07 3.87
N ASN A 32 0.92 -16.05 3.78
CA ASN A 32 1.76 -17.25 3.90
C ASN A 32 2.38 -17.40 5.30
N ASN A 33 1.98 -16.58 6.28
CA ASN A 33 2.52 -16.58 7.64
C ASN A 33 4.06 -16.61 7.70
N LYS A 34 4.72 -15.78 6.88
CA LYS A 34 6.19 -15.74 6.81
C LYS A 34 6.76 -15.11 8.08
N LYS A 35 7.87 -15.66 8.58
CA LYS A 35 8.57 -15.14 9.77
C LYS A 35 9.40 -13.88 9.50
N ALA A 36 10.00 -13.78 8.31
CA ALA A 36 10.78 -12.61 7.93
C ALA A 36 9.88 -11.39 7.76
N TYR A 37 10.26 -10.25 8.37
CA TYR A 37 9.48 -9.01 8.40
C TYR A 37 8.09 -9.13 9.04
N ALA A 38 7.81 -10.23 9.76
CA ALA A 38 6.54 -10.46 10.44
C ALA A 38 6.21 -9.35 11.46
N HIS A 39 7.24 -8.80 12.11
CA HIS A 39 7.13 -7.73 13.12
C HIS A 39 7.48 -6.34 12.58
N HIS A 40 7.63 -6.18 11.26
CA HIS A 40 7.80 -4.84 10.68
C HIS A 40 6.53 -4.00 10.98
N PRO A 41 6.65 -2.70 11.32
CA PRO A 41 5.49 -1.88 11.69
C PRO A 41 4.33 -1.95 10.68
N GLU A 42 4.64 -1.82 9.39
CA GLU A 42 3.64 -2.03 8.33
C GLU A 42 3.00 -3.43 8.35
N THR A 43 3.78 -4.51 8.46
CA THR A 43 3.21 -5.86 8.53
C THR A 43 2.23 -5.98 9.69
N MET A 44 2.59 -5.48 10.86
CA MET A 44 1.73 -5.51 12.04
C MET A 44 0.46 -4.69 11.84
N ARG A 45 0.59 -3.47 11.28
CA ARG A 45 -0.52 -2.56 10.96
C ARG A 45 -1.61 -3.20 10.08
N TRP A 46 -1.22 -4.10 9.18
CA TRP A 46 -2.13 -4.74 8.23
C TRP A 46 -2.64 -6.13 8.68
N ARG A 47 -2.16 -6.68 9.80
CA ARG A 47 -2.68 -7.96 10.33
C ARG A 47 -4.16 -7.83 10.70
N GLY A 48 -4.96 -8.80 10.23
CA GLY A 48 -6.41 -8.79 10.41
C GLY A 48 -7.16 -7.76 9.54
N LYS A 49 -6.46 -7.07 8.62
CA LYS A 49 -7.02 -6.05 7.72
C LYS A 49 -6.71 -6.35 6.23
N LEU A 50 -6.66 -7.64 5.85
CA LEU A 50 -6.35 -8.04 4.46
C LEU A 50 -7.39 -7.52 3.46
N LYS A 51 -8.66 -7.42 3.84
CA LYS A 51 -9.69 -6.81 2.98
C LYS A 51 -9.40 -5.34 2.71
N ALA A 52 -8.99 -4.57 3.71
CA ALA A 52 -8.53 -3.19 3.52
C ALA A 52 -7.29 -3.12 2.62
N LEU A 53 -6.32 -4.02 2.79
CA LEU A 53 -5.09 -4.06 1.98
C LEU A 53 -5.40 -4.39 0.51
N TYR A 54 -6.34 -5.31 0.27
CA TYR A 54 -6.85 -5.60 -1.06
C TYR A 54 -7.48 -4.36 -1.70
N LEU A 55 -8.34 -3.64 -0.99
CA LEU A 55 -8.95 -2.42 -1.52
C LEU A 55 -7.91 -1.34 -1.82
N ARG A 56 -6.85 -1.24 -1.00
CA ARG A 56 -5.72 -0.36 -1.28
C ARG A 56 -4.99 -0.76 -2.56
N HIS A 57 -4.77 -2.06 -2.78
CA HIS A 57 -4.21 -2.57 -4.04
C HIS A 57 -5.06 -2.17 -5.24
N GLU A 58 -6.38 -2.36 -5.18
CA GLU A 58 -7.27 -2.00 -6.28
C GLU A 58 -7.22 -0.51 -6.59
N ALA A 59 -7.13 0.36 -5.58
CA ALA A 59 -6.95 1.80 -5.78
C ALA A 59 -5.62 2.14 -6.47
N LEU A 60 -4.54 1.44 -6.14
CA LEU A 60 -3.25 1.59 -6.84
C LEU A 60 -3.37 1.12 -8.29
N VAL A 61 -4.01 -0.03 -8.55
CA VAL A 61 -4.20 -0.60 -9.88
C VAL A 61 -5.09 0.30 -10.74
N GLU A 62 -6.14 0.88 -10.18
CA GLU A 62 -7.01 1.84 -10.86
C GLU A 62 -6.21 3.04 -11.34
N GLU A 63 -5.41 3.64 -10.46
CA GLU A 63 -4.55 4.77 -10.83
C GLU A 63 -3.46 4.36 -11.82
N MET A 64 -2.92 3.15 -11.69
CA MET A 64 -1.97 2.62 -12.64
C MET A 64 -2.58 2.49 -14.03
N THR A 65 -3.81 1.98 -14.11
CA THR A 65 -4.57 1.83 -15.36
C THR A 65 -4.88 3.18 -15.98
N LYS A 66 -5.32 4.17 -15.18
CA LYS A 66 -5.53 5.56 -15.63
C LYS A 66 -4.28 6.18 -16.26
N ARG A 67 -3.10 5.84 -15.75
CA ARG A 67 -1.80 6.30 -16.28
C ARG A 67 -1.26 5.45 -17.44
N GLY A 68 -2.02 4.45 -17.92
CA GLY A 68 -1.65 3.59 -19.03
C GLY A 68 -0.67 2.46 -18.69
N TYR A 69 -0.43 2.16 -17.40
CA TYR A 69 0.35 0.99 -17.02
C TYR A 69 -0.48 -0.29 -17.20
N LYS A 70 0.16 -1.34 -17.69
CA LYS A 70 -0.46 -2.66 -17.79
C LYS A 70 -0.16 -3.47 -16.53
N HIS A 71 -1.17 -3.65 -15.68
CA HIS A 71 -1.07 -4.44 -14.46
C HIS A 71 -1.42 -5.91 -14.73
N HIS A 72 -0.63 -6.86 -14.18
CA HIS A 72 -0.78 -8.29 -14.46
C HIS A 72 -0.66 -9.19 -13.22
N THR A 73 -0.66 -8.60 -12.03
CA THR A 73 -0.46 -9.32 -10.77
C THR A 73 -1.62 -9.05 -9.81
N PRO A 74 -2.86 -9.45 -10.16
CA PRO A 74 -4.00 -9.30 -9.26
C PRO A 74 -3.76 -10.08 -7.96
N LEU A 75 -4.31 -9.56 -6.85
CA LEU A 75 -4.37 -10.31 -5.59
C LEU A 75 -5.56 -11.27 -5.61
N ASP A 76 -5.44 -12.37 -4.89
CA ASP A 76 -6.54 -13.34 -4.74
C ASP A 76 -7.64 -12.74 -3.83
N PRO A 77 -8.85 -12.45 -4.37
CA PRO A 77 -9.92 -11.88 -3.58
C PRO A 77 -10.46 -12.84 -2.50
N ALA A 78 -10.22 -14.16 -2.61
CA ALA A 78 -10.63 -15.12 -1.60
C ALA A 78 -9.85 -14.96 -0.28
N LEU A 79 -8.63 -14.44 -0.34
CA LEU A 79 -7.79 -14.17 0.83
C LEU A 79 -8.07 -12.78 1.46
N ALA A 80 -8.84 -11.92 0.78
CA ALA A 80 -9.18 -10.58 1.22
C ALA A 80 -10.20 -10.62 2.39
N THR A 81 -9.72 -10.95 3.59
CA THR A 81 -10.54 -11.17 4.79
C THR A 81 -10.23 -10.15 5.90
N GLY A 82 -11.03 -10.15 6.97
CA GLY A 82 -10.85 -9.23 8.10
C GLY A 82 -11.45 -7.84 7.86
N LYS A 83 -10.92 -6.83 8.56
CA LYS A 83 -11.46 -5.46 8.51
C LYS A 83 -11.32 -4.85 7.11
N THR A 84 -12.34 -4.11 6.70
CA THR A 84 -12.40 -3.34 5.44
C THR A 84 -11.73 -1.98 5.54
N ILE A 85 -11.49 -1.48 6.76
CA ILE A 85 -10.91 -0.17 7.04
C ILE A 85 -9.55 -0.36 7.69
N GLN A 86 -8.61 0.47 7.26
CA GLN A 86 -7.31 0.69 7.88
C GLN A 86 -7.42 2.01 8.67
N ASP A 87 -7.17 1.94 9.98
CA ASP A 87 -7.41 3.02 10.96
C ASP A 87 -6.18 3.37 11.82
N GLU A 88 -5.03 2.79 11.51
CA GLU A 88 -3.78 2.94 12.27
C GLU A 88 -2.69 3.57 11.41
N PHE A 89 -1.85 4.43 11.98
CA PHE A 89 -0.82 5.12 11.22
C PHE A 89 0.55 4.77 11.77
N VAL A 90 1.51 4.41 10.90
CA VAL A 90 2.94 4.37 11.29
C VAL A 90 3.45 5.81 11.42
N ASP A 91 3.18 6.62 10.40
CA ASP A 91 3.39 8.06 10.40
C ASP A 91 2.02 8.71 10.18
N SER A 92 1.71 9.81 10.89
CA SER A 92 0.45 10.52 10.70
C SER A 92 0.29 10.97 9.24
N TYR A 93 -0.94 11.26 8.82
CA TYR A 93 -1.18 11.74 7.47
C TYR A 93 -0.35 13.00 7.14
N GLU A 94 -0.29 13.96 8.07
CA GLU A 94 0.49 15.19 7.95
C GLU A 94 1.99 14.90 7.80
N GLU A 95 2.48 13.93 8.57
CA GLU A 95 3.88 13.51 8.52
C GLU A 95 4.21 12.86 7.16
N GLN A 96 3.33 12.01 6.63
CA GLN A 96 3.52 11.41 5.32
C GLN A 96 3.54 12.47 4.20
N VAL A 97 2.67 13.47 4.27
CA VAL A 97 2.68 14.62 3.35
C VAL A 97 4.01 15.37 3.45
N ARG A 98 4.50 15.65 4.67
CA ARG A 98 5.79 16.31 4.90
C ARG A 98 6.94 15.52 4.27
N LEU A 99 7.04 14.22 4.56
CA LEU A 99 8.08 13.35 4.04
C LEU A 99 8.09 13.33 2.50
N LEU A 100 6.93 13.26 1.85
CA LEU A 100 6.82 13.28 0.39
C LEU A 100 7.22 14.63 -0.23
N LYS A 101 6.92 15.76 0.43
CA LYS A 101 7.37 17.10 0.01
C LYS A 101 8.88 17.24 0.08
N GLU A 102 9.49 16.75 1.17
CA GLU A 102 10.94 16.80 1.39
C GLU A 102 11.73 16.01 0.34
N ARG A 103 11.13 14.96 -0.25
CA ARG A 103 11.75 14.21 -1.36
C ARG A 103 11.91 15.03 -2.64
N ARG A 104 11.24 16.19 -2.77
CA ARG A 104 11.26 17.06 -3.96
C ARG A 104 10.97 16.29 -5.26
N CYS A 105 9.99 15.40 -5.21
CA CYS A 105 9.56 14.59 -6.34
C CYS A 105 8.22 15.09 -6.90
N ASN A 106 7.73 14.47 -7.97
CA ASN A 106 6.49 14.87 -8.64
C ASN A 106 5.19 14.42 -7.93
N CYS A 107 5.24 14.19 -6.60
CA CYS A 107 4.02 13.93 -5.84
C CYS A 107 3.22 15.23 -5.67
N ARG A 108 1.90 15.15 -5.77
CA ARG A 108 0.94 16.26 -5.66
C ARG A 108 0.34 16.32 -4.25
N VAL A 109 1.21 16.41 -3.25
CA VAL A 109 0.85 16.45 -1.81
C VAL A 109 1.21 17.79 -1.19
#